data_AF-A0AAD7JZT2-F1
#
_entry.id   AF-A0AAD7JZT2-F1
#
_cell.length_a   1.000
_cell.length_b   1.000
_cell.length_c   1.000
_cell.angle_alpha   90.00
_cell.angle_beta   90.00
_cell.angle_gamma   90.00
#
_symmetry.space_group_name_H-M   'P 1'
#
loop_
_entity.id
_entity.type
_entity.pdbx_description
1 polymer ?
#
loop_
_entity_poly.entity_id
_entity_poly.type
_entity_poly.pdbx_seq_one_letter_code
_entity_poly.pdbx_strand_id
1 'polypeptide(L)'
;MSVKKGDTILVAEATLTTAEKAPVDIKWKQDKKERDAKYVETSFSRTDKPAPAVDEGRIFIQADMMEASKKLTVADQAKYTIIVDTDFEYGQKDKTGKGRFLVFHDKSSEIFQHRFLKGIVLKYGEKAGEVAKQFGFEGASGIMSDVGSLFGDELHPF
;
A
#
# COMPACT_ATOMS: atom_id res chain seq x y z
N MET A 1 -1.26 -12.94 -0.35
CA MET A 1 0.13 -12.81 0.16
C MET A 1 0.23 -12.13 1.52
N SER A 2 1.18 -12.52 2.38
CA SER A 2 1.60 -11.76 3.57
C SER A 2 3.09 -11.43 3.43
N VAL A 3 3.39 -10.14 3.24
CA VAL A 3 4.77 -9.62 3.11
C VAL A 3 5.37 -9.34 4.47
N LYS A 4 6.66 -9.63 4.63
CA LYS A 4 7.42 -9.51 5.87
C LYS A 4 8.67 -8.67 5.66
N LYS A 5 9.20 -8.15 6.75
CA LYS A 5 10.53 -7.54 6.80
C LYS A 5 11.59 -8.50 6.24
N GLY A 6 12.49 -7.98 5.42
CA GLY A 6 13.53 -8.73 4.71
C GLY A 6 13.08 -9.32 3.37
N ASP A 7 11.78 -9.32 3.05
CA ASP A 7 11.31 -9.75 1.74
C ASP A 7 11.80 -8.78 0.65
N THR A 8 12.17 -9.30 -0.52
CA THR A 8 12.53 -8.48 -1.69
C THR A 8 11.34 -8.41 -2.65
N ILE A 9 10.92 -7.19 -2.97
CA ILE A 9 9.79 -6.92 -3.85
C ILE A 9 10.24 -6.17 -5.10
N LEU A 10 9.54 -6.37 -6.20
CA LEU A 10 9.73 -5.62 -7.44
C LEU A 10 8.45 -4.86 -7.79
N VAL A 11 8.57 -3.54 -7.87
CA VAL A 11 7.53 -2.69 -8.43
C VAL A 11 7.86 -2.44 -9.91
N ALA A 12 7.02 -2.89 -10.83
CA ALA A 12 7.30 -2.70 -12.24
C ALA A 12 7.29 -1.19 -12.62
N GLU A 13 8.35 -0.72 -13.29
CA GLU A 13 8.46 0.70 -13.68
C GLU A 13 7.26 1.19 -14.50
N ALA A 14 6.72 0.34 -15.38
CA ALA A 14 5.54 0.66 -16.18
C ALA A 14 4.27 0.85 -15.33
N THR A 15 4.07 0.03 -14.29
CA THR A 15 2.90 0.17 -13.40
C THR A 15 3.05 1.40 -12.52
N LEU A 16 4.25 1.66 -12.00
CA LEU A 16 4.56 2.84 -11.20
C LEU A 16 4.36 4.14 -11.98
N THR A 17 4.93 4.26 -13.19
CA THR A 17 4.80 5.43 -14.05
C THR A 17 3.34 5.72 -14.42
N THR A 18 2.54 4.66 -14.56
CA THR A 18 1.09 4.80 -14.81
C THR A 18 0.36 5.27 -13.55
N ALA A 19 0.67 4.68 -12.39
CA ALA A 19 0.07 5.02 -11.11
C ALA A 19 0.38 6.46 -10.67
N GLU A 20 1.57 6.98 -10.97
CA GLU A 20 1.98 8.36 -10.68
C GLU A 20 1.05 9.41 -11.32
N LYS A 21 0.45 9.10 -12.47
CA LYS A 21 -0.47 10.01 -13.18
C LYS A 21 -1.82 10.14 -12.50
N ALA A 22 -2.18 9.21 -11.63
CA ALA A 22 -3.46 9.17 -10.94
C ALA A 22 -3.26 8.72 -9.48
N PRO A 23 -2.67 9.57 -8.62
CA PRO A 23 -2.49 9.24 -7.22
C PRO A 23 -3.84 9.12 -6.48
N VAL A 24 -3.82 8.45 -5.34
CA VAL A 24 -4.92 8.36 -4.38
C VAL A 24 -4.78 9.49 -3.37
N ASP A 25 -5.83 10.29 -3.18
CA ASP A 25 -5.87 11.30 -2.12
C ASP A 25 -6.24 10.65 -0.78
N ILE A 26 -5.33 10.67 0.18
CA ILE A 26 -5.54 10.14 1.53
C ILE A 26 -5.69 11.32 2.49
N LYS A 27 -6.83 11.37 3.20
CA LYS A 27 -7.16 12.43 4.15
C LYS A 27 -7.32 11.88 5.56
N TRP A 28 -6.67 12.49 6.55
CA TRP A 28 -6.73 12.10 7.96
C TRP A 28 -6.76 13.33 8.87
N LYS A 29 -6.83 13.08 10.17
CA LYS A 29 -6.81 14.11 11.21
C LYS A 29 -5.75 13.74 12.23
N GLN A 30 -4.88 14.69 12.55
CA GLN A 30 -3.79 14.54 13.51
C GLN A 30 -3.62 15.87 14.25
N ASP A 31 -3.42 15.84 15.56
CA ASP A 31 -3.32 17.05 16.41
C ASP A 31 -4.48 18.05 16.22
N LYS A 32 -5.70 17.52 16.07
CA LYS A 32 -6.93 18.28 15.76
C LYS A 32 -6.92 19.00 14.40
N LYS A 33 -5.88 18.86 13.58
CA LYS A 33 -5.77 19.45 12.24
C LYS A 33 -6.12 18.43 11.17
N GLU A 34 -6.78 18.89 10.13
CA GLU A 34 -6.97 18.11 8.91
C GLU A 34 -5.64 18.03 8.15
N ARG A 35 -5.35 16.86 7.63
CA ARG A 35 -4.16 16.55 6.85
C ARG A 35 -4.57 15.79 5.60
N ASP A 36 -3.84 16.00 4.52
CA ASP A 36 -3.99 15.26 3.29
C ASP A 36 -2.62 15.07 2.62
N ALA A 37 -2.51 13.96 1.89
CA ALA A 37 -1.35 13.67 1.06
C ALA A 37 -1.76 12.75 -0.09
N LYS A 38 -1.01 12.85 -1.18
CA LYS A 38 -1.18 12.03 -2.38
C LYS A 38 -0.32 10.78 -2.28
N TYR A 39 -0.88 9.64 -2.63
CA TYR A 39 -0.21 8.36 -2.61
C TYR A 39 -0.29 7.69 -3.98
N VAL A 40 0.86 7.31 -4.53
CA VAL A 40 0.96 6.46 -5.70
C VAL A 40 0.68 5.03 -5.28
N GLU A 41 -0.33 4.42 -5.90
CA GLU A 41 -0.84 3.11 -5.53
C GLU A 41 -0.62 2.14 -6.68
N THR A 42 0.11 1.06 -6.45
CA THR A 42 0.50 0.11 -7.49
C THR A 42 0.68 -1.30 -6.93
N SER A 43 0.83 -2.28 -7.82
CA SER A 43 1.18 -3.64 -7.47
C SER A 43 2.69 -3.88 -7.45
N PHE A 44 3.10 -4.88 -6.66
CA PHE A 44 4.45 -5.42 -6.68
C PHE A 44 4.42 -6.94 -6.70
N SER A 45 5.50 -7.55 -7.19
CA SER A 45 5.74 -8.99 -7.09
C SER A 45 6.85 -9.28 -6.08
N ARG A 46 6.86 -10.49 -5.52
CA ARG A 46 7.98 -10.98 -4.70
C ARG A 46 9.01 -11.66 -5.59
N THR A 47 10.27 -11.29 -5.47
CA THR A 47 11.36 -11.86 -6.28
C THR A 47 11.96 -13.11 -5.65
N ASP A 48 11.69 -13.36 -4.37
CA ASP A 48 12.21 -14.48 -3.58
C ASP A 48 11.39 -15.78 -3.70
N LYS A 49 10.30 -15.76 -4.48
CA LYS A 49 9.44 -16.94 -4.71
C LYS A 49 9.33 -17.26 -6.21
N PRO A 50 9.46 -18.53 -6.63
CA PRO A 50 9.36 -18.92 -8.03
C PRO A 50 7.95 -18.67 -8.59
N ALA A 51 7.88 -18.23 -9.85
CA ALA A 51 6.65 -18.08 -10.61
C ALA A 51 5.88 -19.44 -10.71
N PRO A 52 4.53 -19.45 -10.75
CA PRO A 52 3.65 -18.34 -11.10
C PRO A 52 2.96 -17.80 -9.84
N ALA A 53 3.57 -16.85 -9.14
CA ALA A 53 2.92 -16.26 -8.00
C ALA A 53 1.88 -15.24 -8.49
N VAL A 54 0.63 -15.68 -8.59
CA VAL A 54 -0.62 -14.88 -8.66
C VAL A 54 -0.81 -14.02 -7.39
N ASP A 55 0.26 -13.82 -6.61
CA ASP A 55 0.29 -13.10 -5.36
C ASP A 55 0.95 -11.72 -5.60
N GLU A 56 0.34 -10.90 -6.44
CA GLU A 56 0.70 -9.49 -6.47
C GLU A 56 0.27 -8.84 -5.15
N GLY A 57 1.21 -8.20 -4.45
CA GLY A 57 0.91 -7.35 -3.30
C GLY A 57 0.61 -5.92 -3.73
N ARG A 58 0.10 -5.11 -2.80
CA ARG A 58 -0.21 -3.69 -3.05
C ARG A 58 0.66 -2.79 -2.20
N ILE A 59 1.15 -1.70 -2.79
CA ILE A 59 1.96 -0.70 -2.12
C ILE A 59 1.41 0.69 -2.40
N PHE A 60 1.41 1.51 -1.35
CA PHE A 60 1.19 2.95 -1.42
C PHE A 60 2.51 3.65 -1.16
N ILE A 61 2.88 4.58 -2.04
CA ILE A 61 4.08 5.41 -1.89
C ILE A 61 3.63 6.87 -1.86
N GLN A 62 3.92 7.60 -0.79
CA GLN A 62 3.60 9.02 -0.72
C GLN A 62 4.32 9.76 -1.86
N ALA A 63 3.58 10.59 -2.59
CA ALA A 63 4.09 11.23 -3.82
C ALA A 63 5.36 12.04 -3.57
N ASP A 64 5.44 12.77 -2.45
CA ASP A 64 6.61 13.57 -2.08
C ASP A 64 7.82 12.70 -1.64
N MET A 65 7.60 11.41 -1.40
CA MET A 65 8.62 10.44 -1.00
C MET A 65 9.09 9.56 -2.17
N MET A 66 8.64 9.81 -3.40
CA MET A 66 8.99 9.02 -4.58
C MET A 66 10.49 9.02 -4.90
N GLU A 67 11.18 10.15 -4.71
CA GLU A 67 12.64 10.20 -4.90
C GLU A 67 13.38 9.45 -3.79
N ALA A 68 12.82 9.38 -2.58
CA ALA A 68 13.37 8.58 -1.50
C ALA A 68 13.15 7.08 -1.74
N SER A 69 11.97 6.68 -2.24
CA SER A 69 11.67 5.27 -2.53
C SER A 69 12.57 4.69 -3.62
N LYS A 70 12.98 5.51 -4.61
CA LYS A 70 13.96 5.13 -5.64
C LYS A 70 15.32 4.71 -5.05
N LYS A 71 15.72 5.33 -3.93
CA LYS A 71 17.01 5.03 -3.25
C LYS A 71 17.00 3.71 -2.50
N LEU A 72 15.83 3.13 -2.25
CA LEU A 72 15.69 1.79 -1.66
C LEU A 72 15.97 0.66 -2.67
N THR A 73 16.24 1.02 -3.92
CA THR A 73 16.54 0.03 -4.96
C THR A 73 17.83 -0.71 -4.62
N VAL A 74 17.79 -2.04 -4.62
CA VAL A 74 18.96 -2.89 -4.44
C VAL A 74 19.91 -2.70 -5.62
N ALA A 75 21.19 -2.44 -5.32
CA ALA A 75 22.22 -2.32 -6.34
C ALA A 75 22.31 -3.58 -7.21
N ASP A 76 22.62 -3.40 -8.48
CA ASP A 76 22.77 -4.49 -9.47
C ASP A 76 21.50 -5.34 -9.71
N GLN A 77 20.33 -4.87 -9.27
CA GLN A 77 19.02 -5.47 -9.59
C GLN A 77 18.19 -4.56 -10.50
N ALA A 78 17.01 -5.06 -10.93
CA ALA A 78 16.08 -4.26 -11.72
C ALA A 78 15.69 -2.99 -10.93
N LYS A 79 15.46 -1.88 -11.65
CA LYS A 79 14.97 -0.64 -11.02
C LYS A 79 13.71 -0.92 -10.20
N TYR A 80 13.61 -0.29 -9.03
CA TYR A 80 12.52 -0.49 -8.07
C TYR A 80 12.41 -1.92 -7.50
N THR A 81 13.52 -2.66 -7.46
CA THR A 81 13.64 -3.83 -6.59
C THR A 81 14.01 -3.37 -5.19
N ILE A 82 13.12 -3.54 -4.22
CA ILE A 82 13.23 -2.96 -2.89
C ILE A 82 13.24 -4.07 -1.85
N ILE A 83 14.11 -3.95 -0.84
CA ILE A 83 14.04 -4.78 0.37
C ILE A 83 13.04 -4.11 1.31
N VAL A 84 12.03 -4.84 1.74
CA VAL A 84 11.07 -4.37 2.74
C VAL A 84 11.77 -4.32 4.09
N ASP A 85 11.94 -3.13 4.63
CA ASP A 85 12.59 -2.90 5.91
C ASP A 85 11.71 -2.09 6.87
N THR A 86 12.33 -1.46 7.87
CA THR A 86 11.63 -0.63 8.85
C THR A 86 11.12 0.69 8.28
N ASP A 87 11.49 1.06 7.04
CA ASP A 87 11.01 2.27 6.38
C ASP A 87 9.61 2.14 5.80
N PHE A 88 9.10 0.92 5.76
CA PHE A 88 7.71 0.64 5.45
C PHE A 88 6.89 0.50 6.72
N GLU A 89 5.63 0.89 6.61
CA GLU A 89 4.56 0.41 7.46
C GLU A 89 3.61 -0.45 6.64
N TYR A 90 2.66 -1.12 7.29
CA TYR A 90 1.67 -1.92 6.59
C TYR A 90 0.28 -1.84 7.21
N GLY A 91 -0.74 -1.97 6.36
CA GLY A 91 -2.10 -2.31 6.78
C GLY A 91 -2.42 -3.76 6.46
N GLN A 92 -3.44 -4.32 7.08
CA GLN A 92 -3.89 -5.69 6.85
C GLN A 92 -5.34 -5.88 7.26
N LYS A 93 -6.08 -6.74 6.56
CA LYS A 93 -7.48 -7.02 6.88
C LYS A 93 -7.64 -7.64 8.28
N ASP A 94 -6.73 -8.53 8.65
CA ASP A 94 -6.78 -9.21 9.94
C ASP A 94 -5.38 -9.62 10.43
N LYS A 95 -5.32 -10.09 11.68
CA LYS A 95 -4.07 -10.46 12.38
C LYS A 95 -3.31 -11.63 11.74
N THR A 96 -3.90 -12.36 10.81
CA THR A 96 -3.20 -13.43 10.07
C THR A 96 -2.28 -12.86 8.99
N GLY A 97 -2.37 -11.55 8.71
CA GLY A 97 -1.65 -10.89 7.62
C GLY A 97 -2.37 -11.01 6.28
N LYS A 98 -3.65 -11.43 6.28
CA LYS A 98 -4.48 -11.44 5.07
C LYS A 98 -4.66 -10.01 4.55
N GLY A 99 -4.54 -9.85 3.24
CA GLY A 99 -4.75 -8.54 2.60
C GLY A 99 -3.69 -7.50 2.96
N ARG A 100 -2.50 -7.92 3.38
CA ARG A 100 -1.43 -7.00 3.77
C ARG A 100 -0.99 -6.15 2.60
N PHE A 101 -0.93 -4.84 2.82
CA PHE A 101 -0.41 -3.86 1.87
C PHE A 101 0.65 -2.99 2.52
N LEU A 102 1.63 -2.55 1.73
CA LEU A 102 2.74 -1.74 2.20
C LEU A 102 2.42 -0.26 2.05
N VAL A 103 2.98 0.55 2.95
CA VAL A 103 2.92 2.01 2.88
C VAL A 103 4.34 2.54 3.09
N PHE A 104 4.80 3.35 2.13
CA PHE A 104 6.04 4.11 2.23
C PHE A 104 5.71 5.59 2.27
N HIS A 105 5.97 6.24 3.41
CA HIS A 105 5.57 7.61 3.67
C HIS A 105 6.39 8.24 4.80
N ASP A 106 6.16 9.53 5.05
CA ASP A 106 6.67 10.19 6.23
C ASP A 106 6.02 9.60 7.50
N LYS A 107 6.82 8.87 8.29
CA LYS A 107 6.41 8.20 9.53
C LYS A 107 5.95 9.14 10.65
N SER A 108 6.16 10.45 10.52
CA SER A 108 5.53 11.42 11.43
C SER A 108 4.01 11.53 11.22
N SER A 109 3.50 10.97 10.11
CA SER A 109 2.07 10.90 9.80
C SER A 109 1.45 9.68 10.47
N GLU A 110 0.68 9.91 11.53
CA GLU A 110 -0.04 8.85 12.27
C GLU A 110 -1.36 8.52 11.54
N ILE A 111 -1.25 7.79 10.42
CA ILE A 111 -2.39 7.50 9.55
C ILE A 111 -2.99 6.14 9.87
N PHE A 112 -4.30 6.12 10.13
CA PHE A 112 -5.05 4.87 10.25
C PHE A 112 -5.18 4.13 8.92
N GLN A 113 -5.01 2.81 8.93
CA GLN A 113 -4.99 2.00 7.70
C GLN A 113 -6.30 2.07 6.90
N HIS A 114 -7.45 2.24 7.57
CA HIS A 114 -8.75 2.37 6.90
C HIS A 114 -8.84 3.58 5.96
N ARG A 115 -7.97 4.59 6.13
CA ARG A 115 -7.91 5.77 5.26
C ARG A 115 -7.44 5.43 3.86
N PHE A 116 -6.52 4.48 3.73
CA PHE A 116 -6.03 3.98 2.45
C PHE A 116 -7.13 3.25 1.67
N LEU A 117 -7.86 2.36 2.35
CA LEU A 117 -8.99 1.65 1.76
C LEU A 117 -10.13 2.59 1.35
N LYS A 118 -10.42 3.60 2.18
CA LYS A 118 -11.38 4.66 1.81
C LYS A 118 -10.91 5.44 0.57
N GLY A 119 -9.62 5.75 0.48
CA GLY A 119 -9.01 6.39 -0.69
C GLY A 119 -9.21 5.55 -1.97
N ILE A 120 -9.01 4.23 -1.89
CA ILE A 120 -9.30 3.30 -3.00
C ILE A 120 -10.77 3.41 -3.42
N VAL A 121 -11.71 3.35 -2.48
CA VAL A 121 -13.15 3.43 -2.78
C VAL A 121 -13.48 4.76 -3.47
N LEU A 122 -12.93 5.87 -2.98
CA LEU A 122 -13.15 7.19 -3.57
C LEU A 122 -12.54 7.34 -4.96
N LYS A 123 -11.34 6.80 -5.20
CA LYS A 123 -10.64 6.88 -6.48
C LYS A 123 -11.30 6.02 -7.56
N TYR A 124 -11.65 4.78 -7.22
CA TYR A 124 -12.09 3.79 -8.21
C TYR A 124 -13.61 3.67 -8.33
N GLY A 125 -14.38 4.22 -7.38
CA GLY A 125 -15.84 4.22 -7.42
C GLY A 125 -16.40 2.81 -7.63
N GLU A 126 -17.15 2.61 -8.71
CA GLU A 126 -17.75 1.31 -9.06
C GLU A 126 -16.70 0.20 -9.26
N LYS A 127 -15.47 0.54 -9.67
CA LYS A 127 -14.37 -0.42 -9.84
C LYS A 127 -13.64 -0.76 -8.55
N ALA A 128 -13.98 -0.11 -7.43
CA ALA A 128 -13.33 -0.35 -6.16
C ALA A 128 -13.42 -1.81 -5.71
N GLY A 129 -14.46 -2.55 -6.14
CA GLY A 129 -14.61 -3.96 -5.80
C GLY A 129 -13.57 -4.88 -6.43
N GLU A 130 -13.06 -4.56 -7.61
CA GLU A 130 -11.98 -5.32 -8.25
C GLU A 130 -10.66 -5.09 -7.54
N VAL A 131 -10.38 -3.82 -7.22
CA VAL A 131 -9.20 -3.42 -6.46
C VAL A 131 -9.24 -3.99 -5.04
N ALA A 132 -10.39 -3.97 -4.39
CA ALA A 132 -10.62 -4.53 -3.06
C ALA A 132 -10.19 -6.00 -2.92
N LYS A 133 -10.44 -6.80 -3.97
CA LYS A 133 -10.04 -8.21 -4.01
C LYS A 133 -8.53 -8.39 -3.94
N GLN A 134 -7.78 -7.45 -4.51
CA GLN A 134 -6.32 -7.45 -4.45
C GLN A 134 -5.81 -7.10 -3.04
N PHE A 135 -6.61 -6.39 -2.25
CA PHE A 135 -6.40 -6.16 -0.81
C PHE A 135 -7.02 -7.27 0.07
N GLY A 136 -7.48 -8.38 -0.50
CA GLY A 136 -8.04 -9.52 0.26
C GLY A 136 -9.46 -9.34 0.78
N PHE A 137 -10.18 -8.32 0.32
CA PHE A 137 -11.60 -8.09 0.61
C PHE A 137 -12.49 -8.76 -0.46
N GLU A 138 -13.73 -9.09 -0.12
CA GLU A 138 -14.63 -9.77 -1.07
C GLU A 138 -15.17 -8.83 -2.16
N GLY A 139 -15.03 -7.52 -1.99
CA GLY A 139 -15.45 -6.48 -2.91
C GLY A 139 -15.57 -5.11 -2.22
N ALA A 140 -16.17 -4.12 -2.89
CA ALA A 140 -16.31 -2.77 -2.35
C ALA A 140 -17.19 -2.74 -1.08
N SER A 141 -18.27 -3.53 -1.06
CA SER A 141 -19.09 -3.71 0.14
C SER A 141 -18.29 -4.30 1.29
N GLY A 142 -17.41 -5.27 1.00
CA GLY A 142 -16.49 -5.86 1.98
C GLY A 142 -15.47 -4.87 2.55
N ILE A 143 -14.98 -3.92 1.73
CA ILE A 143 -14.19 -2.80 2.27
C ILE A 143 -15.04 -1.97 3.23
N MET A 144 -16.27 -1.59 2.85
CA MET A 144 -17.08 -0.70 3.68
C MET A 144 -17.52 -1.36 4.99
N SER A 145 -17.79 -2.66 4.99
CA SER A 145 -18.09 -3.43 6.21
C SER A 145 -16.86 -3.58 7.11
N ASP A 146 -15.70 -3.89 6.51
CA ASP A 146 -14.47 -4.18 7.26
C ASP A 146 -13.72 -2.90 7.66
N VAL A 147 -13.93 -1.78 6.96
CA VAL A 147 -13.43 -0.45 7.38
C VAL A 147 -13.94 -0.10 8.78
N GLY A 148 -15.11 -0.59 9.18
CA GLY A 148 -15.61 -0.46 10.55
C GLY A 148 -14.71 -1.14 11.58
N SER A 149 -14.20 -2.35 11.31
CA SER A 149 -13.30 -3.05 12.22
C SER A 149 -11.86 -2.51 12.19
N LEU A 150 -11.46 -1.89 11.08
CA LEU A 150 -10.17 -1.20 10.93
C LEU A 150 -10.22 0.27 11.41
N PHE A 151 -11.38 0.72 11.89
CA PHE A 151 -11.53 2.09 12.37
C PHE A 151 -10.76 2.26 13.68
N GLY A 152 -9.80 3.19 13.70
CA GLY A 152 -8.88 3.36 14.82
C GLY A 152 -7.69 2.40 14.83
N ASP A 153 -7.55 1.53 13.83
CA ASP A 153 -6.35 0.70 13.64
C ASP A 153 -5.32 1.47 12.82
N GLU A 154 -4.17 1.74 13.44
CA GLU A 154 -3.05 2.44 12.81
C GLU A 154 -2.39 1.56 11.75
N LEU A 155 -1.52 2.16 10.94
CA LEU A 155 -0.55 1.37 10.21
C LEU A 155 0.41 0.71 11.20
N HIS A 156 0.87 -0.49 10.83
CA HIS A 156 1.72 -1.32 11.69
C HIS A 156 3.17 -1.21 11.25
N PRO A 157 4.13 -0.98 12.17
CA PRO A 157 5.55 -1.03 11.86
C PRO A 157 6.05 -2.48 11.69
N PHE A 158 7.18 -2.65 11.00
CA PHE A 158 7.84 -3.95 10.73
C PHE A 158 8.92 -4.35 11.75
#